data_AF-A0A962YR96-F1
#
_entry.id   AF-A0A962YR96-F1
#
_cell.length_a   1.000
_cell.length_b   1.000
_cell.length_c   1.000
_cell.angle_alpha   90.00
_cell.angle_beta   90.00
_cell.angle_gamma   90.00
#
_symmetry.space_group_name_H-M   'P 1'
#
loop_
_entity.id
_entity.type
_entity.pdbx_description
1 polymer ?
#
loop_
_entity_poly.entity_id
_entity_poly.type
_entity_poly.pdbx_seq_one_letter_code
_entity_poly.pdbx_strand_id
1 'polypeptide(L)' 'MNEAQRNRRLLVIKQAASSARRRSELATWQERYDHLQSIRPRSEAEHQAQAQALALLEQSRPR' A
#
# COMPACT_ATOMS: atom_id res chain seq x y z
N MET A 1 23.05 -3.70 30.89
CA MET A 1 21.86 -3.11 30.25
C MET A 1 20.64 -3.77 30.87
N ASN A 2 19.73 -3.00 31.48
CA ASN A 2 18.54 -3.54 32.17
C ASN A 2 17.51 -4.07 31.15
N GLU A 3 16.82 -5.16 31.48
CA GLU A 3 15.75 -5.78 30.70
C GLU A 3 14.67 -4.77 30.27
N ALA A 4 14.29 -3.83 31.14
CA ALA A 4 13.33 -2.77 30.80
C ALA A 4 13.83 -1.88 29.64
N GLN A 5 15.12 -1.57 29.61
CA GLN A 5 15.74 -0.77 28.54
C GLN A 5 15.85 -1.56 27.23
N ARG A 6 16.09 -2.87 27.31
CA ARG A 6 16.06 -3.79 26.16
C ARG A 6 14.66 -3.85 25.56
N ASN A 7 13.65 -4.07 26.39
CA ASN A 7 12.26 -4.20 25.94
C ASN A 7 11.75 -2.90 25.30
N ARG A 8 12.12 -1.74 25.85
CA ARG A 8 11.80 -0.44 25.24
C ARG A 8 12.44 -0.27 23.85
N ARG A 9 13.71 -0.65 23.69
CA ARG A 9 14.39 -0.61 22.38
C ARG A 9 13.73 -1.53 21.37
N LEU A 10 13.37 -2.75 21.79
CA LEU A 10 12.67 -3.71 20.92
C LEU A 10 11.29 -3.20 20.48
N LEU A 11 10.54 -2.55 21.38
CA LEU A 11 9.26 -1.95 21.02
C LEU A 11 9.41 -0.85 19.95
N VAL A 12 10.39 0.04 20.12
CA VAL A 12 10.68 1.10 19.13
C VAL A 12 11.05 0.49 17.78
N ILE A 13 11.90 -0.53 17.75
CA ILE A 13 12.29 -1.22 16.51
C ILE A 13 11.06 -1.86 15.84
N LYS A 14 10.20 -2.54 16.61
CA LYS A 14 8.96 -3.13 16.09
C LYS A 14 8.03 -2.08 15.49
N GLN A 15 7.85 -0.94 16.16
CA GLN A 15 7.04 0.17 15.65
C GLN A 15 7.63 0.77 14.37
N ALA A 16 8.96 0.95 14.33
CA ALA A 16 9.64 1.46 13.15
C ALA A 16 9.51 0.50 11.96
N ALA A 17 9.68 -0.81 12.19
CA ALA A 17 9.52 -1.84 11.16
C ALA A 17 8.08 -1.92 10.64
N SER A 18 7.09 -1.89 11.53
CA SER A 18 5.66 -1.84 11.16
C SER A 18 5.35 -0.60 10.31
N SER A 19 5.87 0.56 10.71
CA SER A 19 5.67 1.81 9.96
C SER A 19 6.35 1.77 8.59
N ALA A 20 7.55 1.21 8.50
CA ALA A 20 8.27 1.04 7.24
C ALA A 20 7.53 0.09 6.29
N ARG A 21 7.02 -1.04 6.81
CA ARG A 21 6.21 -1.98 6.05
C ARG A 21 4.95 -1.32 5.48
N ARG A 22 4.20 -0.59 6.31
CA ARG A 22 2.99 0.12 5.86
C ARG A 22 3.29 1.12 4.74
N ARG A 23 4.40 1.88 4.86
CA ARG A 23 4.82 2.80 3.79
C ARG A 23 5.16 2.07 2.50
N SER A 24 5.84 0.93 2.58
CA SER A 24 6.14 0.10 1.41
C SER A 24 4.88 -0.43 0.74
N GLU A 25 3.93 -0.95 1.53
CA GLU A 25 2.65 -1.46 1.02
C GLU A 25 1.84 -0.35 0.34
N LEU A 26 1.79 0.84 0.95
CA LEU A 26 1.15 2.02 0.36
C LEU A 26 1.83 2.48 -0.93
N ALA A 27 3.15 2.47 -0.99
CA ALA A 27 3.89 2.84 -2.20
C ALA A 27 3.58 1.88 -3.35
N THR A 28 3.62 0.58 -3.11
CA THR A 28 3.25 -0.43 -4.13
C THR A 28 1.78 -0.31 -4.54
N TRP A 29 0.88 -0.01 -3.61
CA TRP A 29 -0.52 0.27 -3.93
C TRP A 29 -0.65 1.48 -4.86
N GLN A 30 0.06 2.58 -4.55
CA GLN A 30 0.05 3.81 -5.34
C GLN A 30 0.62 3.57 -6.75
N GLU A 31 1.73 2.83 -6.88
CA GLU A 31 2.30 2.49 -8.19
C GLU A 31 1.30 1.75 -9.09
N ARG A 32 0.53 0.81 -8.51
CA ARG A 32 -0.52 0.09 -9.25
C ARG A 32 -1.66 1.01 -9.65
N TYR A 33 -2.04 1.93 -8.77
CA TYR A 33 -3.10 2.90 -9.02
C TYR A 33 -2.72 3.82 -10.18
N ASP A 34 -1.52 4.39 -10.13
CA ASP A 34 -0.98 5.28 -11.17
C ASP A 34 -0.84 4.54 -12.50
N HIS A 35 -0.39 3.28 -12.46
CA HIS A 35 -0.31 2.43 -13.64
C HIS A 35 -1.69 2.24 -14.29
N LEU A 36 -2.70 1.86 -13.50
CA LEU A 36 -4.07 1.69 -14.02
C LEU A 36 -4.63 2.99 -14.58
N GLN A 37 -4.38 4.14 -13.95
CA GLN A 37 -4.82 5.45 -14.46
C GLN A 37 -4.10 5.86 -15.75
N SER A 38 -2.86 5.43 -15.95
CA SER A 38 -2.09 5.75 -17.16
C SER A 38 -2.60 5.04 -18.42
N ILE A 39 -3.35 3.94 -18.24
CA ILE A 39 -3.94 3.18 -19.35
C ILE A 39 -5.01 4.03 -20.04
N ARG A 40 -4.91 4.15 -21.37
CA ARG A 40 -5.91 4.82 -22.20
C ARG A 40 -6.81 3.78 -22.86
N PRO A 41 -8.03 3.54 -22.35
CA PRO A 41 -8.96 2.61 -22.95
C PRO A 41 -9.39 3.10 -24.34
N ARG A 42 -9.55 2.18 -25.28
CA ARG A 42 -9.94 2.42 -26.68
C ARG A 42 -11.35 1.95 -26.98
N SER A 43 -12.00 1.28 -26.03
CA SER A 43 -13.38 0.82 -26.12
C SER A 43 -14.12 1.03 -24.80
N GLU A 44 -15.44 1.01 -24.86
CA GLU A 44 -16.30 1.08 -23.68
C GLU A 44 -16.04 -0.09 -22.73
N ALA A 45 -15.82 -1.29 -23.26
CA ALA A 45 -15.50 -2.48 -22.47
C ALA A 45 -14.18 -2.31 -21.70
N GLU A 46 -13.15 -1.74 -22.33
CA GLU A 46 -11.87 -1.43 -21.67
C GLU A 46 -12.03 -0.35 -20.60
N HIS A 47 -12.86 0.66 -20.86
CA HIS A 47 -13.15 1.72 -19.89
C HIS A 47 -13.85 1.15 -18.64
N GLN A 48 -14.82 0.26 -18.83
CA GLN A 48 -15.49 -0.45 -17.74
C GLN A 48 -14.53 -1.35 -16.96
N ALA A 49 -13.66 -2.09 -17.66
CA ALA A 49 -12.65 -2.93 -17.02
C ALA A 49 -11.66 -2.11 -16.18
N GLN A 50 -11.21 -0.95 -16.68
CA GLN A 50 -10.35 -0.02 -15.94
C GLN A 50 -11.05 0.50 -14.69
N ALA A 51 -12.32 0.92 -14.80
CA ALA A 51 -13.09 1.41 -13.66
C ALA A 51 -13.29 0.32 -12.59
N GLN A 52 -13.61 -0.91 -13.00
CA GLN A 52 -13.74 -2.04 -12.08
C GLN A 52 -12.40 -2.38 -11.39
N ALA A 53 -11.29 -2.38 -12.15
CA ALA A 53 -9.96 -2.62 -11.59
C ALA A 53 -9.56 -1.55 -10.57
N LEU A 54 -9.83 -0.27 -10.85
CA LEU A 54 -9.60 0.83 -9.90
C LEU A 54 -10.45 0.68 -8.64
N ALA A 55 -11.72 0.31 -8.77
CA ALA A 55 -12.61 0.09 -7.63
C ALA A 55 -12.13 -1.07 -6.74
N LEU A 56 -11.68 -2.18 -7.33
CA LEU A 56 -11.10 -3.31 -6.59
C LEU A 56 -9.79 -2.92 -5.91
N LEU A 57 -8.94 -2.14 -6.59
CA LEU A 57 -7.69 -1.69 -6.01
C LEU A 57 -7.92 -0.79 -4.79
N GLU A 58 -8.87 0.14 -4.86
CA GLU A 58 -9.20 1.03 -3.73
C GLU A 58 -9.69 0.25 -2.50
N GLN A 59 -10.48 -0.81 -2.70
CA GLN A 59 -10.92 -1.69 -1.61
C GLN A 59 -9.75 -2.39 -0.89
N SER A 60 -8.64 -2.59 -1.59
CA SER A 60 -7.43 -3.23 -1.06
C SER A 60 -6.39 -2.25 -0.48
N ARG A 61 -6.71 -0.95 -0.40
CA ARG A 61 -5.76 0.06 0.06
C ARG A 61 -5.28 -0.22 1.50
N PRO A 62 -3.96 -0.34 1.72
CA PRO A 62 -3.40 -0.51 3.06
C PRO A 62 -3.77 0.66 3.99
N ARG A 63 -4.17 0.34 5.24
CA ARG A 63 -4.51 1.32 6.29
C ARG A 63 -3.35 1.54 7.26
#